data_AF-A0A953W8E0-F1
#
_entry.id   AF-A0A953W8E0-F1
#
_cell.length_a   1.000
_cell.length_b   1.000
_cell.length_c   1.000
_cell.angle_alpha   90.00
_cell.angle_beta   90.00
_cell.angle_gamma   90.00
#
_symmetry.space_group_name_H-M   'P 1'
#
loop_
_entity.id
_entity.type
_entity.pdbx_description
1 polymer ?
#
loop_
_entity_poly.entity_id
_entity_poly.type
_entity_poly.pdbx_seq_one_letter_code
_entity_poly.pdbx_strand_id
1 'polypeptide(L)'
;MTEKTRFIVLTNGRSGSNFLVNALNQHPELVNYGEVLGDWTAPWRSRRWLGVARDDDPASIARYLDGFFTSRGRFYAAQVISAKDRRGRNEAVRFKRWRDVKAIGVKEFQLLFDQRKLGDYLASRADIRVIGLTRSDPVRRYLSRSLLQRTGQAAARSSEKAVVAKIRLDADEFFKGVGVVAEENKRLSEVLAAIDDDRKFVVDYDEYFADSASMTGYNDAMFRLLALSPVPTAGEHRKLNTRSLRDTIENYDELLARARDTDIAPYMEE
;
A
#
# COMPACT_ATOMS: atom_id res chain seq x y z
N MET A 1 -8.46 25.87 16.33
CA MET A 1 -7.47 24.89 15.79
C MET A 1 -8.05 24.39 14.49
N THR A 2 -7.34 24.54 13.37
CA THR A 2 -7.78 23.96 12.09
C THR A 2 -7.86 22.44 12.22
N GLU A 3 -8.96 21.88 11.73
CA GLU A 3 -9.14 20.43 11.67
C GLU A 3 -8.05 19.82 10.77
N LYS A 4 -7.52 18.65 11.19
CA LYS A 4 -6.47 17.97 10.41
C LYS A 4 -7.10 17.23 9.24
N THR A 5 -6.50 17.34 8.06
CA THR A 5 -6.91 16.55 6.89
C THR A 5 -6.76 15.06 7.20
N ARG A 6 -7.85 14.30 7.05
CA ARG A 6 -7.86 12.86 7.26
C ARG A 6 -7.73 12.18 5.91
N PHE A 7 -6.89 11.15 5.81
CA PHE A 7 -6.74 10.44 4.54
C PHE A 7 -6.46 8.95 4.67
N ILE A 8 -6.77 8.22 3.60
CA ILE A 8 -6.46 6.79 3.49
C ILE A 8 -5.69 6.58 2.19
N VAL A 9 -4.55 5.88 2.30
CA VAL A 9 -3.90 5.28 1.12
C VAL A 9 -4.55 3.91 0.92
N LEU A 10 -5.36 3.77 -0.12
CA LEU A 10 -6.09 2.55 -0.44
C LEU A 10 -5.42 1.83 -1.61
N THR A 11 -5.13 0.54 -1.45
CA THR A 11 -4.36 -0.20 -2.45
C THR A 11 -4.56 -1.71 -2.35
N ASN A 12 -3.88 -2.48 -3.20
CA ASN A 12 -3.75 -3.92 -3.08
C ASN A 12 -2.35 -4.33 -2.60
N GLY A 13 -2.21 -5.57 -2.14
CA GLY A 13 -0.90 -6.12 -1.76
C GLY A 13 0.10 -6.05 -2.93
N ARG A 14 1.37 -5.75 -2.62
CA ARG A 14 2.49 -5.71 -3.60
C ARG A 14 2.35 -4.65 -4.71
N SER A 15 1.72 -3.53 -4.38
CA SER A 15 1.62 -2.34 -5.23
C SER A 15 2.70 -1.28 -4.99
N GLY A 16 3.72 -1.53 -4.16
CA GLY A 16 4.72 -0.50 -3.80
C GLY A 16 4.28 0.49 -2.72
N SER A 17 3.12 0.26 -2.09
CA SER A 17 2.51 1.16 -1.12
C SER A 17 3.36 1.52 0.10
N ASN A 18 4.26 0.63 0.55
CA ASN A 18 5.21 0.95 1.62
C ASN A 18 6.17 2.07 1.23
N PHE A 19 6.62 2.09 -0.02
CA PHE A 19 7.50 3.15 -0.50
C PHE A 19 6.75 4.47 -0.60
N LEU A 20 5.55 4.48 -1.19
CA LEU A 20 4.70 5.66 -1.26
C LEU A 20 4.44 6.25 0.14
N VAL A 21 4.06 5.40 1.11
CA VAL A 21 3.86 5.84 2.50
C VAL A 21 5.14 6.37 3.14
N ASN A 22 6.30 5.76 2.85
CA ASN A 22 7.58 6.27 3.33
C ASN A 22 7.90 7.64 2.75
N ALA A 23 7.62 7.88 1.46
CA ALA A 23 7.77 9.18 0.81
C ALA A 23 6.86 10.24 1.43
N LEU A 24 5.56 9.94 1.58
CA LEU A 24 4.60 10.82 2.27
C LEU A 24 5.07 11.17 3.69
N ASN A 25 5.51 10.17 4.46
CA ASN A 25 5.95 10.35 5.84
C ASN A 25 7.24 11.19 5.99
N GLN A 26 7.89 11.59 4.89
CA GLN A 26 8.99 12.56 4.96
C GLN A 26 8.49 13.98 5.20
N HIS A 27 7.25 14.28 4.81
CA HIS A 27 6.66 15.60 5.00
C HIS A 27 6.51 15.93 6.49
N PRO A 28 7.02 17.08 6.99
CA PRO A 28 7.07 17.37 8.43
C PRO A 28 5.67 17.47 9.06
N GLU A 29 4.67 17.90 8.29
CA GLU A 29 3.30 18.11 8.77
C GLU A 29 2.34 16.94 8.45
N LEU A 30 2.83 15.78 8.05
CA LEU A 30 2.00 14.61 7.71
C LEU A 30 2.39 13.39 8.54
N VAL A 31 1.41 12.61 9.01
CA VAL A 31 1.67 11.26 9.55
C VAL A 31 0.78 10.25 8.85
N ASN A 32 1.37 9.17 8.36
CA ASN A 32 0.66 7.96 7.97
C ASN A 32 1.10 6.78 8.84
N TYR A 33 0.15 6.10 9.48
CA TYR A 33 0.42 5.00 10.41
C TYR A 33 0.79 3.67 9.75
N GLY A 34 0.69 3.56 8.43
CA GLY A 34 0.77 2.28 7.73
C GLY A 34 -0.50 1.46 7.93
N GLU A 35 -0.34 0.13 7.92
CA GLU A 35 -1.41 -0.85 8.08
C GLU A 35 -1.78 -1.00 9.56
N VAL A 36 -3.08 -0.93 9.84
CA VAL A 36 -3.67 -1.02 11.18
C VAL A 36 -4.78 -2.07 11.27
N LEU A 37 -5.34 -2.56 10.15
CA LEU A 37 -6.39 -3.60 10.12
C LEU A 37 -5.87 -5.03 9.92
N GLY A 38 -4.62 -5.17 9.46
CA GLY A 38 -4.03 -6.48 9.20
C GLY A 38 -3.76 -7.25 10.49
N ASP A 39 -4.08 -8.54 10.50
CA ASP A 39 -3.88 -9.41 11.67
C ASP A 39 -2.42 -9.55 12.11
N TRP A 40 -1.49 -9.26 11.20
CA TRP A 40 -0.05 -9.22 11.44
C TRP A 40 0.42 -7.94 12.14
N THR A 41 -0.40 -6.88 12.15
CA THR A 41 0.01 -5.57 12.65
C THR A 41 -0.04 -5.53 14.18
N ALA A 42 0.91 -4.84 14.81
CA ALA A 42 0.91 -4.69 16.27
C ALA A 42 -0.37 -3.99 16.79
N PRO A 43 -0.85 -2.89 16.18
CA PRO A 43 -2.06 -2.21 16.65
C PRO A 43 -3.30 -3.10 16.65
N TRP A 44 -3.48 -3.95 15.64
CA TRP A 44 -4.61 -4.87 15.56
C TRP A 44 -4.51 -5.98 16.60
N ARG A 45 -3.32 -6.61 16.73
CA ARG A 45 -3.08 -7.65 17.74
C ARG A 45 -3.32 -7.14 19.16
N SER A 46 -2.91 -5.91 19.46
CA SER A 46 -3.19 -5.29 20.77
C SER A 46 -4.68 -5.08 21.01
N ARG A 47 -5.46 -4.64 19.99
CA ARG A 47 -6.92 -4.52 20.09
C ARG A 47 -7.56 -5.86 20.44
N ARG A 48 -7.17 -6.92 19.73
CA ARG A 48 -7.68 -8.28 19.95
C ARG A 48 -7.32 -8.82 21.34
N TRP A 49 -6.08 -8.59 21.79
CA TRP A 49 -5.62 -9.00 23.13
C TRP A 49 -6.38 -8.30 24.25
N LEU A 50 -6.64 -7.00 24.12
CA LEU A 50 -7.35 -6.21 25.13
C LEU A 50 -8.87 -6.49 25.18
N GLY A 51 -9.43 -7.30 24.27
CA GLY A 51 -10.85 -7.65 24.26
C GLY A 51 -11.81 -6.46 24.09
N VAL A 52 -11.33 -5.30 23.65
CA VAL A 52 -12.08 -4.03 23.67
C VAL A 52 -13.16 -3.98 22.58
N ALA A 53 -13.25 -4.99 21.73
CA ALA A 53 -14.21 -5.02 20.64
C ALA A 53 -14.34 -6.39 19.98
N ARG A 54 -15.55 -6.64 19.45
CA ARG A 54 -15.85 -7.72 18.51
C ARG A 54 -15.10 -7.49 17.18
N ASP A 55 -14.39 -8.52 16.72
CA ASP A 55 -13.63 -8.54 15.45
C ASP A 55 -14.53 -8.72 14.22
N ASP A 56 -15.80 -9.04 14.46
CA ASP A 56 -16.85 -9.27 13.46
C ASP A 56 -17.86 -8.12 13.37
N ASP A 57 -17.74 -7.07 14.19
CA ASP A 57 -18.61 -5.89 14.18
C ASP A 57 -17.99 -4.74 13.36
N PRO A 58 -18.51 -4.43 12.16
CA PRO A 58 -17.97 -3.38 11.30
C PRO A 58 -18.02 -2.00 11.94
N ALA A 59 -19.02 -1.71 12.77
CA ALA A 59 -19.13 -0.41 13.44
C ALA A 59 -18.00 -0.22 14.47
N SER A 60 -17.65 -1.29 15.18
CA SER A 60 -16.51 -1.29 16.10
C SER A 60 -15.16 -1.15 15.38
N ILE A 61 -15.01 -1.78 14.21
CA ILE A 61 -13.81 -1.65 13.38
C ILE A 61 -13.71 -0.23 12.80
N ALA A 62 -14.82 0.35 12.37
CA ALA A 62 -14.88 1.73 11.89
C ALA A 62 -14.46 2.71 12.99
N ARG A 63 -14.98 2.58 14.22
CA ARG A 63 -14.53 3.39 15.37
C ARG A 63 -13.05 3.19 15.69
N TYR A 64 -12.54 1.98 15.49
CA TYR A 64 -11.11 1.71 15.64
C TYR A 64 -10.28 2.50 14.63
N LEU A 65 -10.67 2.52 13.35
CA LEU A 65 -10.03 3.35 12.33
C LEU A 65 -10.14 4.85 12.67
N ASP A 66 -11.35 5.32 13.02
CA ASP A 66 -11.61 6.72 13.39
C ASP A 66 -10.68 7.21 14.51
N GLY A 67 -10.37 6.33 15.46
CA GLY A 67 -9.47 6.64 16.56
C GLY A 67 -8.01 6.94 16.13
N PHE A 68 -7.55 6.49 14.97
CA PHE A 68 -6.21 6.88 14.46
C PHE A 68 -6.17 8.32 14.00
N PHE A 69 -7.27 8.88 13.50
CA PHE A 69 -7.32 10.26 13.04
C PHE A 69 -7.45 11.26 14.20
N THR A 70 -7.96 10.81 15.35
CA THR A 70 -8.40 11.70 16.45
C THR A 70 -7.60 11.53 17.75
N SER A 71 -6.99 10.36 17.99
CA SER A 71 -6.35 10.06 19.27
C SER A 71 -4.90 10.56 19.37
N ARG A 72 -4.67 11.55 20.24
CA ARG A 72 -3.32 11.99 20.63
C ARG A 72 -2.48 10.86 21.25
N GLY A 73 -3.11 9.97 22.02
CA GLY A 73 -2.42 8.84 22.66
C GLY A 73 -1.83 7.88 21.61
N ARG A 74 -2.65 7.49 20.62
CA ARG A 74 -2.18 6.64 19.51
C ARG A 74 -1.11 7.32 18.67
N PHE A 75 -1.26 8.62 18.44
CA PHE A 75 -0.22 9.42 17.79
C PHE A 75 1.13 9.31 18.48
N TYR A 76 1.22 9.66 19.77
CA TYR A 76 2.50 9.65 20.47
C TYR A 76 3.05 8.23 20.65
N ALA A 77 2.19 7.22 20.85
CA ALA A 77 2.61 5.82 20.86
C ALA A 77 3.28 5.42 19.53
N ALA A 78 2.68 5.78 18.39
CA ALA A 78 3.27 5.51 17.08
C ALA A 78 4.58 6.28 16.85
N GLN A 79 4.69 7.53 17.33
CA GLN A 79 5.94 8.29 17.24
C GLN A 79 7.08 7.62 18.04
N VAL A 80 6.77 7.07 19.23
CA VAL A 80 7.75 6.33 20.05
C VAL A 80 8.18 5.05 19.36
N ILE A 81 7.24 4.27 18.80
CA ILE A 81 7.55 3.03 18.05
C ILE A 81 8.44 3.34 16.85
N SER A 82 8.04 4.32 16.01
CA SER A 82 8.80 4.78 14.86
C SER A 82 10.21 5.25 15.24
N ALA A 83 10.36 5.98 16.36
CA ALA A 83 11.66 6.42 16.85
C ALA A 83 12.57 5.26 17.27
N LYS A 84 12.02 4.23 17.93
CA LYS A 84 12.76 3.02 18.30
C LYS A 84 13.20 2.25 17.06
N ASP A 85 12.31 2.04 16.09
CA ASP A 85 12.61 1.31 14.86
C ASP A 85 13.68 2.02 14.00
N ARG A 86 13.67 3.35 13.97
CA ARG A 86 14.68 4.15 13.27
C ARG A 86 16.04 4.09 13.97
N ARG A 87 16.07 4.19 15.30
CA ARG A 87 17.32 4.02 16.08
C ARG A 87 17.92 2.63 15.84
N GLY A 88 17.10 1.58 15.82
CA GLY A 88 17.56 0.23 15.50
C GLY A 88 18.13 0.07 14.09
N ARG A 89 17.76 0.95 13.15
CA ARG A 89 18.28 1.01 11.77
C ARG A 89 19.38 2.05 11.57
N ASN A 90 19.85 2.70 12.62
CA ASN A 90 20.80 3.81 12.57
C ASN A 90 20.33 4.98 11.67
N GLU A 91 19.02 5.20 11.60
CA GLU A 91 18.40 6.30 10.86
C GLU A 91 18.09 7.48 11.78
N ALA A 92 18.15 8.70 11.25
CA ALA A 92 17.75 9.89 11.97
C ALA A 92 16.29 9.80 12.45
N VAL A 93 16.07 10.01 13.74
CA VAL A 93 14.73 10.00 14.35
C VAL A 93 13.98 11.26 13.92
N ARG A 94 12.82 11.08 13.29
CA ARG A 94 11.91 12.16 12.91
C ARG A 94 10.67 12.12 13.80
N PHE A 95 10.78 12.68 15.00
CA PHE A 95 9.67 12.74 15.95
C PHE A 95 8.78 13.95 15.65
N LYS A 96 7.52 13.71 15.30
CA LYS A 96 6.55 14.78 14.97
C LYS A 96 5.69 15.11 16.19
N ARG A 97 5.29 16.37 16.35
CA ARG A 97 4.37 16.79 17.42
C ARG A 97 2.96 16.90 16.84
N TRP A 98 1.96 16.53 17.65
CA TRP A 98 0.55 16.58 17.24
C TRP A 98 0.13 17.95 16.70
N ARG A 99 0.64 19.04 17.29
CA ARG A 99 0.29 20.41 16.89
C ARG A 99 0.85 20.81 15.52
N ASP A 100 1.98 20.22 15.11
CA ASP A 100 2.69 20.57 13.87
C ASP A 100 2.18 19.73 12.68
N VAL A 101 1.47 18.63 12.96
CA VAL A 101 0.87 17.77 11.93
C VAL A 101 -0.44 18.38 11.43
N LYS A 102 -0.60 18.52 10.13
CA LYS A 102 -1.82 19.00 9.45
C LYS A 102 -2.58 17.89 8.75
N ALA A 103 -1.92 16.79 8.37
CA ALA A 103 -2.57 15.63 7.75
C ALA A 103 -2.27 14.33 8.50
N ILE A 104 -3.30 13.51 8.73
CA ILE A 104 -3.20 12.21 9.40
C ILE A 104 -3.86 11.14 8.54
N GLY A 105 -3.14 10.05 8.31
CA GLY A 105 -3.62 8.97 7.46
C GLY A 105 -3.28 7.58 7.93
N VAL A 106 -3.94 6.60 7.32
CA VAL A 106 -3.57 5.18 7.39
C VAL A 106 -3.36 4.66 5.98
N LYS A 107 -2.72 3.50 5.86
CA LYS A 107 -2.60 2.77 4.60
C LYS A 107 -3.28 1.43 4.77
N GLU A 108 -4.21 1.11 3.90
CA GLU A 108 -4.95 -0.14 3.99
C GLU A 108 -5.12 -0.84 2.64
N PHE A 109 -5.37 -2.14 2.75
CA PHE A 109 -5.69 -2.96 1.61
C PHE A 109 -7.20 -3.00 1.36
N GLN A 110 -7.61 -2.86 0.10
CA GLN A 110 -9.01 -3.01 -0.29
C GLN A 110 -9.58 -4.37 0.16
N LEU A 111 -8.78 -5.43 0.03
CA LEU A 111 -9.14 -6.75 0.54
C LEU A 111 -9.50 -6.76 2.04
N LEU A 112 -8.81 -5.97 2.86
CA LEU A 112 -9.13 -5.87 4.29
C LEU A 112 -10.43 -5.09 4.52
N PHE A 113 -10.73 -4.08 3.70
CA PHE A 113 -12.02 -3.39 3.77
C PHE A 113 -13.17 -4.36 3.47
N ASP A 114 -13.04 -5.18 2.43
CA ASP A 114 -14.06 -6.19 2.08
C ASP A 114 -14.17 -7.27 3.18
N GLN A 115 -13.04 -7.83 3.65
CA GLN A 115 -13.02 -8.84 4.73
C GLN A 115 -13.61 -8.34 6.05
N ARG A 116 -13.42 -7.06 6.37
CA ARG A 116 -13.95 -6.41 7.57
C ARG A 116 -15.33 -5.77 7.37
N LYS A 117 -15.94 -5.95 6.19
CA LYS A 117 -17.26 -5.40 5.80
C LYS A 117 -17.35 -3.88 5.98
N LEU A 118 -16.29 -3.17 5.58
CA LEU A 118 -16.17 -1.71 5.65
C LEU A 118 -16.54 -1.01 4.33
N GLY A 119 -17.39 -1.61 3.50
CA GLY A 119 -17.74 -1.07 2.17
C GLY A 119 -18.28 0.37 2.21
N ASP A 120 -19.10 0.69 3.21
CA ASP A 120 -19.72 2.02 3.35
C ASP A 120 -18.84 3.01 4.13
N TYR A 121 -17.64 2.59 4.58
CA TYR A 121 -16.80 3.40 5.47
C TYR A 121 -16.40 4.73 4.82
N LEU A 122 -15.94 4.69 3.56
CA LEU A 122 -15.50 5.87 2.82
C LEU A 122 -16.68 6.72 2.31
N ALA A 123 -17.80 6.09 1.97
CA ALA A 123 -19.03 6.77 1.55
C ALA A 123 -19.64 7.58 2.70
N SER A 124 -19.63 7.03 3.92
CA SER A 124 -20.15 7.69 5.13
C SER A 124 -19.22 8.76 5.73
N ARG A 125 -18.01 8.95 5.18
CA ARG A 125 -16.98 9.88 5.70
C ARG A 125 -16.45 10.77 4.59
N ALA A 126 -17.29 11.73 4.18
CA ALA A 126 -16.99 12.70 3.13
C ALA A 126 -15.72 13.54 3.43
N ASP A 127 -15.36 13.68 4.71
CA ASP A 127 -14.18 14.41 5.19
C ASP A 127 -12.85 13.67 4.95
N ILE A 128 -12.88 12.37 4.65
CA ILE A 128 -11.67 11.59 4.38
C ILE A 128 -11.29 11.69 2.90
N ARG A 129 -10.05 12.13 2.64
CA ARG A 129 -9.41 12.11 1.31
C ARG A 129 -8.83 10.72 1.03
N VAL A 130 -8.78 10.32 -0.24
CA VAL A 130 -8.30 8.99 -0.63
C VAL A 130 -7.17 9.09 -1.64
N ILE A 131 -6.04 8.47 -1.33
CA ILE A 131 -4.96 8.25 -2.27
C ILE A 131 -5.07 6.79 -2.74
N GLY A 132 -5.52 6.57 -3.97
CA GLY A 132 -5.55 5.24 -4.57
C GLY A 132 -4.19 4.89 -5.15
N LEU A 133 -3.64 3.71 -4.86
CA LEU A 133 -2.44 3.21 -5.53
C LEU A 133 -2.78 1.95 -6.31
N THR A 134 -2.79 2.06 -7.63
CA THR A 134 -3.13 0.97 -8.57
C THR A 134 -1.86 0.35 -9.15
N ARG A 135 -1.96 -0.92 -9.54
CA ARG A 135 -0.92 -1.62 -10.30
C ARG A 135 -1.62 -2.56 -11.27
N SER A 136 -1.71 -2.13 -12.52
CA SER A 136 -2.57 -2.74 -13.54
C SER A 136 -2.16 -4.17 -13.89
N ASP A 137 -0.86 -4.45 -14.01
CA ASP A 137 -0.32 -5.77 -14.38
C ASP A 137 -0.56 -6.84 -13.29
N PRO A 138 -1.49 -7.80 -13.51
CA PRO A 138 -1.81 -8.82 -12.54
C PRO A 138 -0.77 -9.95 -12.53
N VAL A 139 -0.09 -10.23 -13.64
CA VAL A 139 0.96 -11.26 -13.71
C VAL A 139 2.15 -10.85 -12.86
N ARG A 140 2.68 -9.64 -13.07
CA ARG A 140 3.81 -9.13 -12.27
C ARG A 140 3.45 -8.97 -10.80
N ARG A 141 2.19 -8.63 -10.48
CA ARG A 141 1.74 -8.57 -9.07
C ARG A 141 1.64 -9.97 -8.45
N TYR A 142 1.09 -10.95 -9.16
CA TYR A 142 1.05 -12.34 -8.72
C TYR A 142 2.46 -12.86 -8.44
N LEU A 143 3.40 -12.71 -9.38
CA LEU A 143 4.78 -13.14 -9.19
C LEU A 143 5.43 -12.46 -7.98
N SER A 144 5.17 -11.17 -7.77
CA SER A 144 5.67 -10.46 -6.59
C SER A 144 5.11 -11.04 -5.27
N ARG A 145 3.87 -11.52 -5.26
CA ARG A 145 3.26 -12.21 -4.10
C ARG A 145 3.88 -13.59 -3.90
N SER A 146 4.02 -14.38 -4.96
CA SER A 146 4.59 -15.74 -4.91
C SER A 146 6.05 -15.73 -4.45
N LEU A 147 6.85 -14.76 -4.93
CA LEU A 147 8.23 -14.59 -4.47
C LEU A 147 8.31 -14.20 -3.00
N LEU A 148 7.45 -13.29 -2.52
CA LEU A 148 7.40 -12.93 -1.10
C LEU A 148 7.06 -14.13 -0.22
N GLN A 149 6.09 -14.95 -0.61
CA GLN A 149 5.71 -16.15 0.15
C GLN A 149 6.85 -17.17 0.24
N ARG A 150 7.62 -17.34 -0.84
CA ARG A 150 8.76 -18.26 -0.87
C ARG A 150 10.00 -17.74 -0.14
N THR A 151 10.25 -16.42 -0.19
CA THR A 151 11.51 -15.82 0.30
C THR A 151 11.38 -15.11 1.65
N GLY A 152 10.16 -14.76 2.07
CA GLY A 152 9.90 -13.94 3.26
C GLY A 152 10.31 -12.47 3.14
N GLN A 153 10.85 -12.01 1.99
CA GLN A 153 11.40 -10.65 1.85
C GLN A 153 10.48 -9.72 1.03
N ALA A 154 9.99 -8.65 1.67
CA ALA A 154 9.09 -7.67 1.03
C ALA A 154 9.82 -6.56 0.25
N ALA A 155 11.11 -6.35 0.52
CA ALA A 155 11.99 -5.38 -0.12
C ALA A 155 13.44 -5.91 -0.16
N ALA A 156 14.13 -5.75 -1.29
CA ALA A 156 15.54 -6.07 -1.40
C ALA A 156 16.35 -5.02 -0.62
N ARG A 157 17.05 -5.42 0.44
CA ARG A 157 18.08 -4.57 1.05
C ARG A 157 19.25 -4.46 0.07
N SER A 158 19.72 -3.23 -0.13
CA SER A 158 20.59 -2.81 -1.22
C SER A 158 22.05 -3.28 -1.15
N SER A 159 22.36 -4.48 -0.68
CA SER A 159 23.77 -4.88 -0.51
C SER A 159 24.18 -6.26 -1.02
N GLU A 160 23.27 -7.13 -1.42
CA GLU A 160 23.66 -8.42 -2.02
C GLU A 160 22.79 -8.75 -3.23
N LYS A 161 23.42 -9.08 -4.35
CA LYS A 161 22.77 -9.69 -5.51
C LYS A 161 22.20 -11.04 -5.08
N ALA A 162 21.04 -11.06 -4.43
CA ALA A 162 20.29 -12.27 -4.23
C ALA A 162 19.91 -12.76 -5.64
N VAL A 163 20.61 -13.77 -6.13
CA VAL A 163 20.21 -14.54 -7.31
C VAL A 163 18.95 -15.29 -6.88
N VAL A 164 17.80 -14.62 -6.98
CA VAL A 164 16.52 -15.30 -6.86
C VAL A 164 16.48 -16.26 -8.05
N ALA A 165 16.58 -17.56 -7.75
CA ALA A 165 16.46 -18.62 -8.73
C ALA A 165 15.11 -18.50 -9.45
N LYS A 166 15.06 -18.92 -10.72
CA LYS A 166 13.80 -18.99 -11.46
C LYS A 166 12.79 -19.80 -10.67
N ILE A 167 11.53 -19.40 -10.72
CA ILE A 167 10.45 -20.15 -10.09
C ILE A 167 9.73 -20.99 -11.14
N ARG A 168 9.65 -22.30 -10.91
CA ARG A 168 8.66 -23.15 -11.58
C ARG A 168 7.29 -22.91 -10.95
N LEU A 169 6.28 -22.75 -11.79
CA LEU A 169 4.89 -22.51 -11.42
C LEU A 169 4.00 -23.60 -11.99
N ASP A 170 3.06 -24.09 -11.19
CA ASP A 170 1.95 -24.89 -11.71
C ASP A 170 1.03 -24.00 -12.55
N ALA A 171 0.64 -24.48 -13.72
CA ALA A 171 -0.14 -23.69 -14.66
C ALA A 171 -1.55 -23.39 -14.12
N ASP A 172 -2.25 -24.37 -13.55
CA ASP A 172 -3.62 -24.18 -13.05
C ASP A 172 -3.63 -23.21 -11.86
N GLU A 173 -2.70 -23.37 -10.92
CA GLU A 173 -2.53 -22.45 -9.79
C GLU A 173 -2.12 -21.04 -10.24
N PHE A 174 -1.28 -20.93 -11.27
CA PHE A 174 -0.87 -19.65 -11.84
C PHE A 174 -2.07 -18.89 -12.43
N PHE A 175 -2.82 -19.50 -13.36
CA PHE A 175 -3.95 -18.84 -14.02
C PHE A 175 -5.06 -18.49 -13.01
N LYS A 176 -5.37 -19.41 -12.08
CA LYS A 176 -6.31 -19.14 -10.98
C LYS A 176 -5.84 -17.97 -10.11
N GLY A 177 -4.56 -17.96 -9.73
CA GLY A 177 -3.98 -16.92 -8.90
C GLY A 177 -3.94 -15.55 -9.57
N VAL A 178 -3.59 -15.50 -10.86
CA VAL A 178 -3.63 -14.27 -11.66
C VAL A 178 -5.07 -13.76 -11.79
N GLY A 179 -6.05 -14.64 -11.99
CA GLY A 179 -7.47 -14.27 -12.01
C GLY A 179 -7.94 -13.62 -10.70
N VAL A 180 -7.54 -14.16 -9.55
CA VAL A 180 -7.83 -13.53 -8.23
C VAL A 180 -7.21 -12.13 -8.13
N VAL A 181 -5.97 -11.97 -8.60
CA VAL A 181 -5.28 -10.68 -8.59
C VAL A 181 -5.94 -9.68 -9.55
N ALA A 182 -6.40 -10.12 -10.72
CA ALA A 182 -7.14 -9.30 -11.66
C ALA A 182 -8.46 -8.81 -11.06
N GLU A 183 -9.19 -9.68 -10.36
CA GLU A 183 -10.44 -9.31 -9.68
C GLU A 183 -10.20 -8.33 -8.53
N GLU A 184 -9.16 -8.55 -7.72
CA GLU A 184 -8.72 -7.57 -6.70
C GLU A 184 -8.41 -6.19 -7.32
N ASN A 185 -7.82 -6.17 -8.53
CA ASN A 185 -7.53 -4.94 -9.27
C ASN A 185 -8.81 -4.22 -9.68
N LYS A 186 -9.73 -4.96 -10.31
CA LYS A 186 -11.04 -4.46 -10.72
C LYS A 186 -11.81 -3.90 -9.53
N ARG A 187 -11.85 -4.66 -8.43
CA ARG A 187 -12.52 -4.25 -7.19
C ARG A 187 -11.97 -2.94 -6.62
N LEU A 188 -10.65 -2.76 -6.58
CA LEU A 188 -10.04 -1.51 -6.16
C LEU A 188 -10.44 -0.35 -7.09
N SER A 189 -10.39 -0.57 -8.41
CA SER A 189 -10.78 0.44 -9.40
C SER A 189 -12.24 0.85 -9.26
N GLU A 190 -13.16 -0.08 -9.03
CA GLU A 190 -14.58 0.22 -8.79
C GLU A 190 -14.78 1.08 -7.53
N VAL A 191 -14.10 0.74 -6.43
CA VAL A 191 -14.18 1.52 -5.18
C VAL A 191 -13.60 2.92 -5.38
N LEU A 192 -12.48 3.06 -6.08
CA LEU A 192 -11.90 4.36 -6.38
C LEU A 192 -12.78 5.19 -7.33
N ALA A 193 -13.45 4.56 -8.29
CA ALA A 193 -14.37 5.23 -9.21
C ALA A 193 -15.59 5.81 -8.48
N ALA A 194 -16.06 5.16 -7.41
CA ALA A 194 -17.20 5.60 -6.61
C ALA A 194 -16.90 6.77 -5.65
N ILE A 195 -15.64 7.17 -5.48
CA ILE A 195 -15.25 8.31 -4.63
C ILE A 195 -15.24 9.57 -5.48
N ASP A 196 -15.68 10.70 -4.93
CA ASP A 196 -15.68 11.98 -5.64
C ASP A 196 -14.26 12.40 -6.08
N ASP A 197 -14.13 13.00 -7.27
CA ASP A 197 -12.83 13.35 -7.86
C ASP A 197 -12.06 14.40 -7.05
N ASP A 198 -12.76 15.33 -6.38
CA ASP A 198 -12.12 16.31 -5.50
C ASP A 198 -11.59 15.66 -4.21
N ARG A 199 -12.11 14.49 -3.84
CA ARG A 199 -11.71 13.75 -2.63
C ARG A 199 -10.64 12.71 -2.87
N LYS A 200 -10.30 12.39 -4.13
CA LYS A 200 -9.33 11.34 -4.44
C LYS A 200 -8.18 11.80 -5.33
N PHE A 201 -7.08 11.07 -5.26
CA PHE A 201 -6.02 11.11 -6.26
C PHE A 201 -5.52 9.68 -6.49
N VAL A 202 -5.50 9.25 -7.74
CA VAL A 202 -5.08 7.88 -8.11
C VAL A 202 -3.66 7.94 -8.65
N VAL A 203 -2.81 7.09 -8.08
CA VAL A 203 -1.41 6.91 -8.43
C VAL A 203 -1.30 5.58 -9.17
N ASP A 204 -0.86 5.62 -10.42
CA ASP A 204 -0.45 4.41 -11.11
C ASP A 204 0.97 4.02 -10.70
N TYR A 205 1.16 2.75 -10.33
CA TYR A 205 2.45 2.22 -9.90
C TYR A 205 3.53 2.40 -10.96
N ASP A 206 3.27 2.02 -12.20
CA ASP A 206 4.30 2.00 -13.22
C ASP A 206 4.70 3.42 -13.64
N GLU A 207 3.75 4.35 -13.67
CA GLU A 207 4.04 5.77 -13.88
C GLU A 207 4.78 6.40 -12.68
N TYR A 208 4.31 6.16 -11.46
CA TYR A 208 4.92 6.71 -10.24
C TYR A 208 6.38 6.30 -10.08
N PHE A 209 6.72 5.08 -10.49
CA PHE A 209 8.07 4.53 -10.43
C PHE A 209 8.86 4.63 -11.75
N ALA A 210 8.38 5.38 -12.74
CA ALA A 210 9.06 5.54 -14.02
C ALA A 210 10.42 6.24 -13.87
N ASP A 211 10.43 7.39 -13.18
CA ASP A 211 11.63 8.18 -12.90
C ASP A 211 11.41 9.13 -11.70
N SER A 212 12.48 9.82 -11.30
CA SER A 212 12.46 10.75 -10.16
C SER A 212 11.56 11.97 -10.37
N ALA A 213 11.39 12.43 -11.61
CA ALA A 213 10.54 13.58 -11.93
C ALA A 213 9.06 13.22 -11.83
N SER A 214 8.66 12.06 -12.37
CA SER A 214 7.33 11.49 -12.20
C SER A 214 6.99 11.32 -10.72
N MET A 215 7.87 10.69 -9.95
CA MET A 215 7.68 10.49 -8.52
C MET A 215 7.48 11.82 -7.77
N THR A 216 8.26 12.85 -8.11
CA THR A 216 8.12 14.19 -7.54
C THR A 216 6.75 14.79 -7.88
N GLY A 217 6.34 14.73 -9.15
CA GLY A 217 5.04 15.25 -9.59
C GLY A 217 3.86 14.60 -8.88
N TYR A 218 3.91 13.27 -8.72
CA TYR A 218 2.90 12.52 -7.97
C TYR A 218 2.91 12.84 -6.47
N ASN A 219 4.09 12.98 -5.84
CA ASN A 219 4.20 13.39 -4.44
C ASN A 219 3.60 14.78 -4.20
N ASP A 220 3.90 15.74 -5.08
CA ASP A 220 3.35 17.09 -5.02
C ASP A 220 1.83 17.09 -5.16
N ALA A 221 1.28 16.28 -6.06
CA ALA A 221 -0.15 16.13 -6.24
C ALA A 221 -0.83 15.52 -4.99
N MET A 222 -0.23 14.49 -4.38
CA MET A 222 -0.70 13.94 -3.11
C MET A 222 -0.65 14.98 -2.00
N PHE A 223 0.41 15.78 -1.88
CA PHE A 223 0.47 16.85 -0.87
C PHE A 223 -0.61 17.91 -1.09
N ARG A 224 -0.86 18.31 -2.34
CA ARG A 224 -1.94 19.26 -2.69
C ARG A 224 -3.33 18.71 -2.33
N LEU A 225 -3.62 17.44 -2.63
CA LEU A 225 -4.87 16.79 -2.20
C LEU A 225 -5.07 16.91 -0.68
N LEU A 226 -3.97 16.81 0.08
CA LEU A 226 -3.98 16.86 1.54
C LEU A 226 -3.92 18.27 2.12
N ALA A 227 -4.00 19.31 1.27
CA ALA A 227 -3.84 20.72 1.63
C ALA A 227 -2.48 21.03 2.30
N LEU A 228 -1.43 20.40 1.80
CA LEU A 228 -0.05 20.60 2.24
C LEU A 228 0.78 21.24 1.13
N SER A 229 1.77 22.05 1.53
CA SER A 229 2.77 22.56 0.60
C SER A 229 3.71 21.42 0.19
N PRO A 230 4.05 21.29 -1.10
CA PRO A 230 5.04 20.33 -1.54
C PRO A 230 6.38 20.46 -0.83
N VAL A 231 7.03 19.33 -0.57
CA VAL A 231 8.40 19.30 -0.04
C VAL A 231 9.23 18.26 -0.79
N PRO A 232 10.54 18.48 -0.97
CA PRO A 232 11.41 17.46 -1.53
C PRO A 232 11.37 16.18 -0.70
N THR A 233 11.09 15.05 -1.35
CA THR A 233 11.16 13.72 -0.75
C THR A 233 12.45 13.04 -1.21
N ALA A 234 13.28 12.59 -0.27
CA ALA A 234 14.48 11.82 -0.58
C ALA A 234 14.12 10.36 -0.87
N GLY A 235 14.48 9.85 -2.04
CA GLY A 235 14.32 8.42 -2.33
C GLY A 235 14.92 8.08 -3.68
N GLU A 236 16.10 7.47 -3.66
CA GLU A 236 16.52 6.65 -4.80
C GLU A 236 15.73 5.36 -4.71
N HIS A 237 14.69 5.21 -5.53
CA HIS A 237 14.01 3.93 -5.64
C HIS A 237 14.31 3.29 -6.98
N ARG A 238 14.90 2.10 -6.90
CA ARG A 238 15.05 1.18 -8.01
C ARG A 238 13.86 0.23 -7.97
N LYS A 239 13.12 0.11 -9.07
CA LYS A 239 12.02 -0.86 -9.22
C LYS A 239 12.54 -2.24 -8.79
N LEU A 240 11.90 -2.83 -7.76
CA LEU A 240 12.38 -4.08 -7.12
C LEU A 240 12.40 -5.28 -8.08
N ASN A 241 11.60 -5.25 -9.15
CA ASN A 241 11.59 -6.25 -10.21
C ASN A 241 11.61 -5.55 -11.57
N THR A 242 12.81 -5.32 -12.09
CA THR A 242 13.06 -4.97 -13.49
C THR A 242 13.39 -6.19 -14.36
N ARG A 243 13.38 -7.40 -13.78
CA ARG A 243 13.61 -8.62 -14.54
C ARG A 243 12.42 -8.91 -15.45
N SER A 244 12.71 -9.51 -16.58
CA SER A 244 11.71 -10.11 -17.44
C SER A 244 10.97 -11.23 -16.72
N LEU A 245 9.74 -11.49 -17.16
CA LEU A 245 8.95 -12.67 -16.83
C LEU A 245 9.73 -13.94 -17.21
N ARG A 246 10.37 -13.94 -18.39
CA ARG A 246 11.21 -15.04 -18.88
C ARG A 246 12.43 -15.33 -17.98
N ASP A 247 13.00 -14.30 -17.36
CA ASP A 247 14.10 -14.47 -16.39
C ASP A 247 13.63 -14.84 -14.98
N THR A 248 12.33 -14.68 -14.70
CA THR A 248 11.74 -14.96 -13.39
C THR A 248 11.09 -16.34 -13.34
N ILE A 249 10.46 -16.78 -14.43
CA ILE A 249 9.70 -18.03 -14.50
C ILE A 249 10.50 -19.08 -15.26
N GLU A 250 10.65 -20.27 -14.68
CA GLU A 250 11.38 -21.38 -15.29
C GLU A 250 10.64 -21.95 -16.50
N ASN A 251 9.34 -22.22 -16.36
CA ASN A 251 8.47 -22.74 -17.41
C ASN A 251 7.68 -21.64 -18.14
N TYR A 252 8.33 -20.52 -18.44
CA TYR A 252 7.68 -19.35 -19.05
C TYR A 252 7.01 -19.69 -20.39
N ASP A 253 7.70 -20.40 -21.29
CA ASP A 253 7.16 -20.72 -22.62
C ASP A 253 5.93 -21.64 -22.55
N GLU A 254 5.88 -22.53 -21.55
CA GLU A 254 4.71 -23.39 -21.26
C GLU A 254 3.50 -22.53 -20.85
N LEU A 255 3.70 -21.58 -19.93
CA LEU A 255 2.63 -20.68 -19.49
C LEU A 255 2.20 -19.72 -20.60
N LEU A 256 3.14 -19.20 -21.39
CA LEU A 256 2.84 -18.30 -22.52
C LEU A 256 1.99 -19.03 -23.58
N ALA A 257 2.33 -20.28 -23.93
CA ALA A 257 1.55 -21.07 -24.86
C ALA A 257 0.11 -21.26 -24.39
N ARG A 258 -0.09 -21.49 -23.09
CA ARG A 258 -1.43 -21.63 -22.49
C ARG A 258 -2.18 -20.29 -22.34
N ALA A 259 -1.46 -19.18 -22.21
CA ALA A 259 -2.05 -17.86 -22.03
C ALA A 259 -2.66 -17.29 -23.32
N ARG A 260 -2.21 -17.73 -24.51
CA ARG A 260 -2.58 -17.15 -25.82
C ARG A 260 -4.09 -16.94 -26.02
N ASP A 261 -4.91 -17.86 -25.53
CA ASP A 261 -6.36 -17.83 -25.69
C ASP A 261 -7.09 -17.32 -24.42
N THR A 262 -6.40 -16.53 -23.59
CA THR A 262 -6.93 -16.01 -22.33
C THR A 262 -6.71 -14.50 -22.20
N ASP A 263 -7.49 -13.84 -21.34
CA ASP A 263 -7.34 -12.42 -21.02
C ASP A 263 -6.00 -12.07 -20.34
N ILE A 264 -5.17 -13.07 -20.05
CA ILE A 264 -3.84 -12.92 -19.45
C ILE A 264 -2.75 -12.75 -20.51
N ALA A 265 -3.00 -13.12 -21.78
CA ALA A 265 -2.02 -13.03 -22.87
C ALA A 265 -1.30 -11.67 -22.95
N PRO A 266 -1.99 -10.51 -22.89
CA PRO A 266 -1.34 -9.20 -23.02
C PRO A 266 -0.35 -8.89 -21.89
N TYR A 267 -0.47 -9.55 -20.74
CA TYR A 267 0.42 -9.38 -19.60
C TYR A 267 1.57 -10.40 -19.57
N MET A 268 1.51 -11.40 -20.43
CA MET A 268 2.56 -12.41 -20.60
C MET A 268 3.48 -12.04 -21.76
N GLU A 269 3.03 -11.27 -22.73
CA GLU A 269 3.86 -10.78 -23.83
C GLU A 269 4.80 -9.67 -23.35
N GLU A 270 6.10 -9.81 -23.64
CA GLU A 270 7.15 -8.85 -23.28
C GLU A 270 7.68 -8.09 -24.49
#